data_AF-A0A2M6R8C7-F1
#
_entry.id   AF-A0A2M6R8C7-F1
#
_cell.length_a   1.000
_cell.length_b   1.000
_cell.length_c   1.000
_cell.angle_alpha   90.00
_cell.angle_beta   90.00
_cell.angle_gamma   90.00
#
_symmetry.space_group_name_H-M   'P 1'
#
loop_
_entity.id
_entity.type
_entity.pdbx_description
1 polymer ?
#
loop_
_entity_poly.entity_id
_entity_poly.type
_entity_poly.pdbx_seq_one_letter_code
_entity_poly.pdbx_strand_id
1 'polypeptide(L)'
;FKKPYEVQKKEFEEKLAQLREKVPTVASIDLLQGDDEKAVFVKNFRDLLRVKSSLETFAEFSFDTLGITEQEFYDYQSKYLDIHEERKNHEPDKESILDQIDFELELTVRDVIDFDYIIHLIAGLKDIS
;
A
#
# COMPACT_ATOMS: atom_id res chain seq x y z
N PHE A 1 -11.24 22.67 -3.43
CA PHE A 1 -12.51 21.89 -3.42
C PHE A 1 -12.15 20.42 -3.55
N LYS A 2 -12.57 19.57 -2.61
CA LYS A 2 -12.40 18.11 -2.77
C LYS A 2 -13.28 17.64 -3.93
N LYS A 3 -12.77 16.72 -4.77
CA LYS A 3 -13.55 16.07 -5.82
C LYS A 3 -14.72 15.30 -5.17
N PRO A 4 -15.87 15.13 -5.84
CA PRO A 4 -16.96 14.31 -5.31
C PRO A 4 -16.52 12.84 -5.16
N TYR A 5 -17.15 12.13 -4.21
CA TYR A 5 -16.82 10.74 -3.87
C TYR A 5 -16.75 9.83 -5.10
N GLU A 6 -17.78 9.81 -5.94
CA GLU A 6 -17.84 8.96 -7.15
C GLU A 6 -16.67 9.18 -8.11
N VAL A 7 -16.19 10.42 -8.25
CA VAL A 7 -15.04 10.74 -9.12
C VAL A 7 -13.75 10.21 -8.50
N GLN A 8 -13.58 10.32 -7.18
CA GLN A 8 -12.41 9.78 -6.49
C GLN A 8 -12.42 8.25 -6.45
N LYS A 9 -13.61 7.65 -6.32
CA LYS A 9 -13.80 6.21 -6.38
C LYS A 9 -13.35 5.66 -7.72
N LYS A 10 -13.80 6.28 -8.82
CA LYS A 10 -13.35 5.90 -10.16
C LYS A 10 -11.84 6.06 -10.33
N GLU A 11 -11.28 7.16 -9.80
CA GLU A 11 -9.82 7.39 -9.81
C GLU A 11 -9.07 6.30 -9.01
N PHE A 12 -9.64 5.83 -7.90
CA PHE A 12 -9.11 4.69 -7.14
C PHE A 12 -9.14 3.40 -7.96
N GLU A 13 -10.27 3.07 -8.58
CA GLU A 13 -10.43 1.88 -9.42
C GLU A 13 -9.44 1.89 -10.61
N GLU A 14 -9.24 3.04 -11.25
CA GLU A 14 -8.27 3.21 -12.33
C GLU A 14 -6.83 3.00 -11.85
N LYS A 15 -6.47 3.55 -10.69
CA LYS A 15 -5.14 3.34 -10.07
C LYS A 15 -4.95 1.90 -9.60
N LEU A 16 -5.98 1.27 -9.07
CA LEU A 16 -5.95 -0.13 -8.67
C LEU A 16 -5.72 -1.03 -9.89
N ALA A 17 -6.37 -0.75 -11.01
CA ALA A 17 -6.13 -1.46 -12.26
C ALA A 17 -4.69 -1.28 -12.75
N GLN A 18 -4.14 -0.07 -12.69
CA GLN A 18 -2.73 0.19 -13.04
C GLN A 18 -1.76 -0.55 -12.13
N LEU A 19 -2.03 -0.59 -10.83
CA LEU A 19 -1.25 -1.37 -9.87
C LEU A 19 -1.28 -2.86 -10.24
N ARG A 20 -2.48 -3.43 -10.45
CA ARG A 20 -2.66 -4.84 -10.82
C ARG A 20 -2.10 -5.20 -12.20
N GLU A 21 -1.94 -4.25 -13.11
CA GLU A 21 -1.26 -4.50 -14.39
C GLU A 21 0.24 -4.79 -14.19
N LYS A 22 0.87 -4.12 -13.21
CA LYS A 22 2.29 -4.32 -12.90
C LYS A 22 2.53 -5.43 -11.88
N VAL A 23 1.70 -5.47 -10.85
CA VAL A 23 1.74 -6.46 -9.77
C VAL A 23 0.35 -7.08 -9.61
N PRO A 24 0.01 -8.12 -10.40
CA PRO A 24 -1.35 -8.68 -10.38
C PRO A 24 -1.74 -9.27 -9.03
N THR A 25 -0.76 -9.68 -8.23
CA THR A 25 -0.95 -10.20 -6.88
C THR A 25 0.11 -9.65 -5.93
N VAL A 26 -0.19 -9.65 -4.64
CA VAL A 26 0.78 -9.30 -3.59
C VAL A 26 2.04 -10.16 -3.69
N ALA A 27 1.89 -11.46 -3.98
CA ALA A 27 3.01 -12.37 -4.18
C ALA A 27 3.87 -12.02 -5.42
N SER A 28 3.33 -11.28 -6.39
CA SER A 28 4.11 -10.82 -7.54
C SER A 28 5.11 -9.72 -7.16
N ILE A 29 4.92 -9.05 -6.01
CA ILE A 29 5.84 -8.02 -5.51
C ILE A 29 7.16 -8.65 -5.08
N ASP A 30 7.10 -9.85 -4.49
CA ASP A 30 8.28 -10.62 -4.11
C ASP A 30 9.14 -11.03 -5.34
N LEU A 31 8.57 -10.97 -6.55
CA LEU A 31 9.26 -11.30 -7.79
C LEU A 31 9.93 -10.07 -8.44
N LEU A 32 9.63 -8.85 -8.00
CA LEU A 32 10.17 -7.62 -8.59
C LEU A 32 11.70 -7.60 -8.50
N GLN A 33 12.36 -7.37 -9.64
CA GLN A 33 13.82 -7.39 -9.73
C GLN A 33 14.37 -5.96 -9.70
N GLY A 34 15.22 -5.70 -8.71
CA GLY A 34 15.94 -4.44 -8.60
C GLY A 34 15.07 -3.24 -8.20
N ASP A 35 15.73 -2.10 -8.07
CA ASP A 35 15.13 -0.91 -7.47
C ASP A 35 14.17 -0.19 -8.42
N ASP A 36 14.34 -0.30 -9.74
CA ASP A 36 13.45 0.30 -10.74
C ASP A 36 12.03 -0.29 -10.68
N GLU A 37 11.91 -1.62 -10.65
CA GLU A 37 10.60 -2.29 -10.57
C GLU A 37 9.93 -2.04 -9.21
N LYS A 38 10.70 -2.12 -8.13
CA LYS A 38 10.23 -1.73 -6.79
C LYS A 38 9.77 -0.27 -6.75
N ALA A 39 10.50 0.65 -7.39
CA ALA A 39 10.14 2.06 -7.46
C ALA A 39 8.84 2.31 -8.24
N VAL A 40 8.61 1.55 -9.32
CA VAL A 40 7.33 1.60 -10.05
C VAL A 40 6.18 1.15 -9.16
N PHE A 41 6.34 0.03 -8.43
CA PHE A 41 5.34 -0.43 -7.47
C PHE A 41 5.06 0.63 -6.40
N VAL A 42 6.11 1.12 -5.73
CA VAL A 42 6.02 2.13 -4.66
C VAL A 42 5.28 3.38 -5.15
N LYS A 43 5.61 3.90 -6.33
CA LYS A 43 4.93 5.08 -6.91
C LYS A 43 3.44 4.82 -7.14
N ASN A 44 3.10 3.69 -7.75
CA ASN A 44 1.70 3.35 -8.03
C ASN A 44 0.89 3.12 -6.75
N PHE A 45 1.44 2.38 -5.79
CA PHE A 45 0.77 2.11 -4.53
C PHE A 45 0.60 3.38 -3.68
N ARG A 46 1.62 4.24 -3.63
CA ARG A 46 1.53 5.55 -2.95
C ARG A 46 0.42 6.41 -3.53
N ASP A 47 0.32 6.48 -4.86
CA ASP A 47 -0.76 7.23 -5.49
C ASP A 47 -2.15 6.62 -5.22
N LEU A 48 -2.25 5.29 -5.11
CA LEU A 48 -3.47 4.62 -4.67
C LEU A 48 -3.83 4.97 -3.22
N LEU A 49 -2.83 4.93 -2.33
CA LEU A 49 -2.95 5.26 -0.90
C LEU A 49 -3.43 6.70 -0.68
N ARG A 50 -2.94 7.67 -1.47
CA ARG A 50 -3.43 9.05 -1.44
C ARG A 50 -4.93 9.15 -1.74
N VAL A 51 -5.39 8.43 -2.76
CA VAL A 51 -6.81 8.43 -3.12
C VAL A 51 -7.64 7.72 -2.05
N LYS A 52 -7.16 6.59 -1.51
CA LYS A 52 -7.77 5.89 -0.36
C LYS A 52 -7.95 6.84 0.83
N SER A 53 -6.88 7.51 1.25
CA SER A 53 -6.91 8.43 2.39
C SER A 53 -7.89 9.59 2.20
N SER A 54 -8.06 10.07 0.96
CA SER A 54 -9.08 11.08 0.66
C SER A 54 -10.49 10.50 0.68
N LEU A 55 -10.69 9.29 0.14
CA LEU A 55 -11.96 8.57 0.15
C LEU A 55 -12.45 8.25 1.57
N GLU A 56 -11.56 7.89 2.49
CA GLU A 56 -11.88 7.62 3.90
C GLU A 56 -12.48 8.83 4.64
N THR A 57 -12.27 10.05 4.13
CA THR A 57 -12.88 11.25 4.73
C THR A 57 -14.37 11.39 4.43
N PHE A 58 -14.92 10.54 3.56
CA PHE A 58 -16.34 10.51 3.23
C PHE A 58 -17.07 9.46 4.08
N ALA A 59 -18.23 9.81 4.63
CA ALA A 59 -19.03 8.89 5.45
C ALA A 59 -19.57 7.67 4.68
N GLU A 60 -19.60 7.76 3.35
CA GLU A 60 -20.07 6.72 2.43
C GLU A 60 -18.96 5.73 2.02
N PHE A 61 -17.73 5.91 2.53
CA PHE A 61 -16.61 5.04 2.21
C PHE A 61 -16.82 3.59 2.69
N SER A 62 -16.57 2.64 1.81
CA SER A 62 -16.53 1.21 2.12
C SER A 62 -15.65 0.48 1.09
N PHE A 63 -14.80 -0.43 1.57
CA PHE A 63 -13.95 -1.27 0.74
C PHE A 63 -14.74 -2.19 -0.21
N ASP A 64 -15.96 -2.61 0.18
CA ASP A 64 -16.83 -3.46 -0.65
C ASP A 64 -17.12 -2.85 -2.03
N THR A 65 -16.99 -1.53 -2.13
CA THR A 65 -17.30 -0.79 -3.36
C THR A 65 -16.08 -0.54 -4.25
N LEU A 66 -14.85 -0.82 -3.79
CA LEU A 66 -13.59 -0.38 -4.43
C LEU A 66 -12.93 -1.40 -5.35
N GLY A 67 -13.49 -2.61 -5.48
CA GLY A 67 -12.92 -3.67 -6.33
C GLY A 67 -11.65 -4.33 -5.77
N ILE A 68 -11.32 -4.06 -4.51
CA ILE A 68 -10.26 -4.69 -3.71
C ILE A 68 -10.79 -4.93 -2.30
N THR A 69 -10.43 -6.07 -1.70
CA THR A 69 -10.77 -6.33 -0.30
C THR A 69 -9.84 -5.52 0.61
N GLU A 70 -10.33 -5.17 1.79
CA GLU A 70 -9.53 -4.49 2.80
C GLU A 70 -8.24 -5.28 3.13
N GLN A 71 -8.36 -6.59 3.30
CA GLN A 71 -7.21 -7.47 3.55
C GLN A 71 -6.18 -7.39 2.42
N GLU A 72 -6.61 -7.50 1.16
CA GLU A 72 -5.69 -7.44 0.02
C GLU A 72 -4.98 -6.07 -0.04
N PHE A 73 -5.69 -4.99 0.26
CA PHE A 73 -5.09 -3.65 0.34
C PHE A 73 -4.01 -3.56 1.42
N TYR A 74 -4.26 -4.11 2.61
CA TYR A 74 -3.26 -4.14 3.69
C TYR A 74 -2.09 -5.09 3.39
N ASP A 75 -2.33 -6.18 2.66
CA ASP A 75 -1.25 -7.06 2.19
C ASP A 75 -0.30 -6.31 1.23
N TYR A 76 -0.85 -5.49 0.31
CA TYR A 76 -0.04 -4.57 -0.51
C TYR A 76 0.70 -3.52 0.35
N GLN A 77 0.03 -2.97 1.37
CA GLN A 77 0.63 -2.00 2.29
C GLN A 77 1.79 -2.60 3.08
N SER A 78 1.68 -3.85 3.53
CA SER A 78 2.77 -4.56 4.21
C SER A 78 4.00 -4.64 3.31
N LYS A 79 3.83 -5.08 2.05
CA LYS A 79 4.95 -5.14 1.08
C LYS A 79 5.55 -3.78 0.77
N TYR A 80 4.72 -2.73 0.74
CA TYR A 80 5.20 -1.37 0.58
C TYR A 80 6.11 -0.92 1.74
N LEU A 81 5.74 -1.27 2.97
CA LEU A 81 6.55 -1.02 4.17
C LEU A 81 7.83 -1.89 4.18
N ASP A 82 7.74 -3.15 3.74
CA ASP A 82 8.90 -4.03 3.61
C ASP A 82 9.95 -3.43 2.68
N ILE A 83 9.56 -2.93 1.50
CA ILE A 83 10.48 -2.27 0.54
C ILE A 83 11.14 -1.03 1.15
N HIS A 84 10.39 -0.27 1.98
CA HIS A 84 10.94 0.88 2.70
C HIS A 84 11.98 0.47 3.77
N GLU A 85 11.78 -0.66 4.44
CA GLU A 85 12.75 -1.17 5.41
C GLU A 85 13.96 -1.81 4.70
N GLU A 86 13.76 -2.50 3.58
CA GLU A 86 14.84 -3.06 2.76
C GLU A 86 15.82 -1.98 2.28
N ARG A 87 15.33 -0.84 1.77
CA ARG A 87 16.21 0.25 1.30
C ARG A 87 17.13 0.80 2.40
N LYS A 88 16.67 0.82 3.66
CA LYS A 88 17.50 1.30 4.80
C LYS A 88 18.67 0.38 5.11
N ASN A 89 18.58 -0.88 4.69
CA ASN A 89 19.61 -1.89 4.90
C ASN A 89 20.59 -2.01 3.72
N HIS A 90 20.41 -1.22 2.64
CA HIS A 90 21.32 -1.21 1.50
C HIS A 90 22.62 -0.44 1.79
N GLU A 91 23.69 -0.83 1.09
CA GLU A 91 25.01 -0.20 1.23
C GLU A 91 24.97 1.30 0.88
N PRO A 92 25.56 2.18 1.70
CA PRO A 92 25.44 3.63 1.56
C PRO A 92 26.13 4.22 0.30
N ASP A 93 26.87 3.41 -0.45
CA ASP A 93 27.65 3.86 -1.62
C ASP A 93 26.87 3.73 -2.95
N LYS A 94 25.66 3.16 -2.93
CA LYS A 94 24.84 2.94 -4.13
C LYS A 94 23.58 3.79 -4.07
N GLU A 95 23.55 4.88 -4.83
CA GLU A 95 22.36 5.73 -4.97
C GLU A 95 21.21 4.90 -5.55
N SER A 96 20.17 4.66 -4.74
CA SER A 96 18.96 3.94 -5.17
C SER A 96 17.90 4.94 -5.63
N ILE A 97 17.17 4.59 -6.69
CA ILE A 97 15.97 5.35 -7.09
C ILE A 97 14.89 5.33 -5.99
N LEU A 98 14.90 4.31 -5.12
CA LEU A 98 14.03 4.24 -3.95
C LEU A 98 14.33 5.34 -2.93
N ASP A 99 15.58 5.81 -2.84
CA ASP A 99 15.96 6.88 -1.92
C ASP A 99 15.41 8.24 -2.30
N GLN A 100 15.14 8.43 -3.60
CA GLN A 100 14.55 9.66 -4.14
C GLN A 100 13.02 9.66 -4.03
N ILE A 101 12.40 8.56 -3.63
CA ILE A 101 10.96 8.46 -3.46
C ILE A 101 10.58 8.80 -2.02
N ASP A 102 9.68 9.77 -1.87
CA ASP A 102 8.98 10.01 -0.60
C ASP A 102 7.88 8.96 -0.44
N PHE A 103 7.98 8.14 0.61
CA PHE A 103 7.05 7.03 0.86
C PHE A 103 5.75 7.47 1.56
N GLU A 104 5.60 8.73 1.99
CA GLU A 104 4.39 9.24 2.65
C GLU A 104 3.82 8.32 3.75
N LEU A 105 4.69 7.79 4.61
CA LEU A 105 4.30 6.84 5.66
C LEU A 105 3.27 7.42 6.65
N GLU A 106 3.17 8.75 6.75
CA GLU A 106 2.12 9.41 7.51
C GLU A 106 0.69 9.03 7.06
N LEU A 107 0.52 8.62 5.80
CA LEU A 107 -0.74 8.15 5.26
C LEU A 107 -1.07 6.72 5.70
N THR A 108 -0.06 5.90 6.03
CA THR A 108 -0.25 4.52 6.53
C THR A 108 -0.47 4.48 8.04
N VAL A 109 -0.04 5.51 8.79
CA VAL A 109 -0.17 5.56 10.26
C VAL A 109 -1.61 5.82 10.74
N ARG A 110 -2.49 6.38 9.91
CA ARG A 110 -3.90 6.57 10.30
C ARG A 110 -4.68 5.27 10.48
N ASP A 111 -4.26 4.20 9.80
CA ASP A 111 -4.81 2.84 9.93
C ASP A 111 -4.31 2.12 11.19
N VAL A 112 -3.27 2.63 11.87
CA VAL A 112 -2.67 2.02 13.08
C VAL A 112 -3.58 2.13 14.32
N ILE A 113 -4.71 2.84 14.24
CA ILE A 113 -5.73 2.78 15.30
C ILE A 113 -6.57 1.48 15.18
N ASP A 114 -6.60 0.85 13.99
CA ASP A 114 -7.19 -0.48 13.74
C ASP A 114 -6.14 -1.60 13.81
N PHE A 115 -5.12 -1.43 14.69
CA PHE A 115 -4.05 -2.40 14.99
C PHE A 115 -4.55 -3.75 15.57
N ASP A 116 -5.84 -4.02 15.49
CA ASP A 116 -6.42 -5.31 15.82
C ASP A 116 -5.88 -6.41 14.87
N TYR A 117 -5.45 -6.05 13.65
CA TYR A 117 -4.81 -6.98 12.71
C TYR A 117 -3.43 -7.48 13.17
N ILE A 118 -2.57 -6.61 13.73
CA ILE A 118 -1.24 -7.03 14.23
C ILE A 118 -1.36 -7.81 15.54
N ILE A 119 -2.32 -7.46 16.41
CA ILE A 119 -2.60 -8.27 17.61
C ILE A 119 -3.19 -9.62 17.20
N HIS A 120 -4.11 -9.71 16.24
CA HIS A 120 -4.64 -10.99 15.76
C HIS A 120 -3.57 -11.84 15.07
N LEU A 121 -2.64 -11.25 14.32
CA LEU A 121 -1.54 -11.98 13.69
C LEU A 121 -0.55 -12.54 14.73
N ILE A 122 -0.26 -11.79 15.80
CA ILE A 122 0.62 -12.23 16.89
C ILE A 122 -0.09 -13.22 17.83
N ALA A 123 -1.39 -13.04 18.08
CA ALA A 123 -2.20 -13.91 18.92
C ALA A 123 -2.49 -15.26 18.23
N GLY A 124 -2.72 -15.27 16.92
CA GLY A 124 -2.94 -16.50 16.13
C GLY A 124 -1.72 -17.42 16.04
N LEU A 125 -0.51 -16.89 16.21
CA LEU A 125 0.73 -17.69 16.28
C LEU A 125 1.00 -18.26 17.69
N LYS A 126 0.29 -17.79 18.72
CA LYS A 126 0.53 -18.17 20.12
C LYS A 126 -0.34 -19.32 20.62
N ASP A 127 -1.31 -19.80 19.83
CA ASP A 127 -2.14 -20.97 20.14
C ASP A 127 -1.64 -22.28 19.48
N ILE A 128 -0.41 -22.26 18.96
CA ILE A 128 0.30 -23.48 18.52
C ILE A 128 1.50 -23.69 19.44
N SER A 129 1.24 -23.95 20.73
CA SER A 129 2.16 -24.60 21.68
C SER A 129 1.41 -25.14 22.88
#